data_AF-A0A9C7SEB9-F1
#
_entry.id   AF-A0A9C7SEB9-F1
#
_cell.length_a   1.000
_cell.length_b   1.000
_cell.length_c   1.000
_cell.angle_alpha   90.00
_cell.angle_beta   90.00
_cell.angle_gamma   90.00
#
_symmetry.space_group_name_H-M   'P 1'
#
loop_
_entity.id
_entity.type
_entity.pdbx_description
1 polymer ?
#
loop_
_entity_poly.entity_id
_entity_poly.type
_entity_poly.pdbx_seq_one_letter_code
_entity_poly.pdbx_strand_id
1 'polypeptide(L)'
;SREICEHLAQGEGIELNDEYWEIITCMRNYFDDQKIAPGTRYVAKFIAEELGYGKKARNYLFKIFPYGYVKQACKIAGMRHPRAWSTG
;
A
#
# COMPACT_ATOMS: atom_id res chain seq x y z
N SER A 1 -15.26 0.60 -0.20
CA SER A 1 -15.68 1.64 -1.17
C SER A 1 -14.51 2.55 -1.50
N ARG A 2 -14.43 3.07 -2.74
CA ARG A 2 -13.32 3.93 -3.17
C ARG A 2 -13.24 5.23 -2.39
N GLU A 3 -14.39 5.87 -2.14
CA GLU A 3 -14.50 7.09 -1.34
C GLU A 3 -13.88 6.97 0.06
N ILE A 4 -14.02 5.82 0.72
CA ILE A 4 -13.42 5.59 2.05
C ILE A 4 -11.89 5.60 1.95
N CYS A 5 -11.33 4.98 0.91
CA CYS A 5 -9.88 4.97 0.69
C CYS A 5 -9.37 6.39 0.44
N GLU A 6 -10.10 7.18 -0.37
CA GLU A 6 -9.76 8.58 -0.68
C GLU A 6 -9.81 9.47 0.56
N HIS A 7 -10.86 9.37 1.37
CA HIS A 7 -10.95 10.10 2.63
C HIS A 7 -9.82 9.73 3.61
N LEU A 8 -9.45 8.45 3.69
CA LEU A 8 -8.34 8.00 4.53
C LEU A 8 -6.99 8.48 4.02
N ALA A 9 -6.80 8.52 2.70
CA ALA A 9 -5.58 9.03 2.08
C ALA A 9 -5.44 10.55 2.25
N GLN A 10 -6.53 11.30 2.08
CA GLN A 10 -6.57 12.74 2.37
C GLN A 10 -6.15 13.04 3.82
N GLY A 11 -6.61 12.23 4.79
CA GLY A 11 -6.21 12.35 6.19
C GLY A 11 -4.72 12.07 6.46
N GLU A 12 -4.04 11.37 5.56
CA GLU A 12 -2.59 11.12 5.59
C GLU A 12 -1.80 12.11 4.72
N GLY A 13 -2.48 13.06 4.05
CA GLY A 13 -1.86 13.97 3.09
C GLY A 13 -1.37 13.29 1.82
N ILE A 14 -1.97 12.15 1.46
CA ILE A 14 -1.64 11.36 0.27
C ILE A 14 -2.75 11.53 -0.76
N GLU A 15 -2.37 11.85 -1.99
CA GLU A 15 -3.27 11.91 -3.14
C GLU A 15 -3.25 10.56 -3.87
N LEU A 16 -4.42 9.91 -3.97
CA LEU A 16 -4.55 8.60 -4.62
C LEU A 16 -4.56 8.73 -6.14
N ASN A 17 -3.38 8.74 -6.73
CA ASN A 17 -3.23 8.64 -8.18
C ASN A 17 -3.44 7.19 -8.67
N ASP A 18 -3.49 6.99 -9.98
CA ASP A 18 -3.70 5.68 -10.60
C ASP A 18 -2.72 4.61 -10.09
N GLU A 19 -1.45 4.97 -9.91
CA GLU A 19 -0.43 4.07 -9.37
C GLU A 19 -0.74 3.62 -7.93
N TYR A 20 -1.29 4.50 -7.09
CA TYR A 20 -1.71 4.12 -5.73
C TYR A 20 -2.89 3.17 -5.78
N TRP A 21 -3.82 3.39 -6.71
CA TRP A 21 -4.95 2.50 -6.92
C TRP A 21 -4.53 1.10 -7.36
N GLU A 22 -3.53 0.98 -8.24
CA GLU A 22 -2.95 -0.30 -8.62
C GLU A 22 -2.34 -1.02 -7.41
N ILE A 23 -1.57 -0.30 -6.59
CA ILE A 23 -0.98 -0.86 -5.37
C ILE A 23 -2.07 -1.33 -4.39
N ILE A 24 -3.07 -0.50 -4.10
CA ILE A 24 -4.17 -0.83 -3.17
C ILE A 24 -4.97 -2.03 -3.70
N THR A 25 -5.24 -2.07 -5.01
CA THR A 25 -5.96 -3.17 -5.64
C THR A 25 -5.15 -4.46 -5.58
N CYS A 26 -3.85 -4.40 -5.89
CA CYS A 26 -2.93 -5.52 -5.71
C CYS A 26 -2.96 -6.04 -4.26
N MET A 27 -2.88 -5.14 -3.28
CA MET A 27 -2.92 -5.51 -1.87
C MET A 27 -4.24 -6.16 -1.47
N ARG A 28 -5.37 -5.67 -2.00
CA ARG A 28 -6.69 -6.25 -1.78
C ARG A 28 -6.80 -7.65 -2.36
N ASN A 29 -6.35 -7.84 -3.61
CA ASN A 29 -6.37 -9.14 -4.26
C ASN A 29 -5.50 -10.14 -3.51
N TYR A 30 -4.30 -9.73 -3.10
CA TYR A 30 -3.41 -10.59 -2.29
C TYR A 30 -4.04 -10.95 -0.94
N PHE A 31 -4.67 -9.99 -0.28
CA PHE A 31 -5.39 -10.25 0.96
C PHE A 31 -6.59 -11.18 0.73
N ASP A 32 -7.29 -11.08 -0.39
CA ASP A 32 -8.43 -11.96 -0.65
C ASP A 32 -8.00 -13.41 -0.91
N ASP A 33 -6.87 -13.61 -1.58
CA ASP A 33 -6.30 -14.93 -1.85
C ASP A 33 -5.64 -15.55 -0.61
N GLN A 34 -4.78 -14.79 0.08
CA GLN A 34 -3.93 -15.33 1.16
C GLN A 34 -4.50 -15.08 2.55
N LYS A 35 -5.53 -14.22 2.69
CA LYS A 35 -6.05 -13.69 3.96
C LYS A 35 -4.96 -13.05 4.84
N ILE A 36 -3.85 -12.64 4.24
CA ILE A 36 -2.67 -12.06 4.87
C ILE A 36 -2.33 -10.76 4.14
N ALA A 37 -1.97 -9.71 4.87
CA ALA A 37 -1.54 -8.45 4.27
C ALA A 37 -0.17 -8.62 3.58
N PRO A 38 0.01 -8.13 2.34
CA PRO A 38 1.28 -8.25 1.66
C PRO A 38 2.36 -7.42 2.35
N GLY A 39 3.55 -8.01 2.50
CA GLY A 39 4.71 -7.29 3.02
C GLY A 39 5.31 -6.33 2.00
N THR A 40 6.14 -5.40 2.48
CA THR A 40 6.86 -4.40 1.67
C THR A 40 7.60 -5.00 0.46
N ARG A 41 8.15 -6.21 0.60
CA ARG A 41 8.88 -6.89 -0.48
C ARG A 41 7.97 -7.30 -1.64
N TYR A 42 6.74 -7.72 -1.35
CA TYR A 42 5.78 -8.13 -2.37
C TYR A 42 5.32 -6.92 -3.18
N VAL A 43 4.94 -5.83 -2.51
CA VAL A 43 4.51 -4.61 -3.19
C VAL A 43 5.65 -3.90 -3.91
N ALA A 44 6.86 -3.88 -3.35
CA ALA A 44 8.03 -3.38 -4.09
C ALA A 44 8.32 -4.22 -5.35
N LYS A 45 8.03 -5.53 -5.34
CA LYS A 45 8.15 -6.37 -6.54
C LYS A 45 7.06 -6.01 -7.56
N PHE A 46 5.81 -5.86 -7.12
CA PHE A 46 4.70 -5.40 -7.96
C PHE A 46 5.01 -4.05 -8.64
N ILE A 47 5.48 -3.05 -7.87
CA ILE A 47 5.88 -1.74 -8.41
C ILE A 47 7.08 -1.87 -9.37
N ALA A 48 7.97 -2.83 -9.16
CA ALA A 48 9.11 -3.05 -10.04
C ALA A 48 8.69 -3.64 -11.41
N GLU A 49 7.73 -4.57 -11.40
CA GLU A 49 7.28 -5.33 -12.56
C GLU A 49 6.13 -4.62 -13.30
N GLU A 50 5.05 -4.24 -12.62
CA GLU A 50 3.85 -3.63 -13.22
C GLU A 50 4.05 -2.15 -13.54
N LEU A 51 4.59 -1.39 -12.58
CA LEU A 51 4.85 0.04 -12.77
C LEU A 51 6.22 0.32 -13.43
N GLY A 52 7.02 -0.71 -13.70
CA GLY A 52 8.29 -0.58 -14.42
C GLY A 52 9.40 0.16 -13.67
N TYR A 53 9.28 0.40 -12.36
CA TYR A 53 10.31 1.11 -11.59
C TYR A 53 11.58 0.25 -11.37
N GLY A 54 11.53 -1.06 -11.61
CA GLY A 54 12.66 -1.98 -11.44
C GLY A 54 13.33 -1.83 -10.06
N LYS A 55 14.65 -1.56 -10.06
CA LYS A 55 15.43 -1.36 -8.82
C LYS A 55 14.99 -0.14 -7.99
N LYS A 56 14.27 0.82 -8.59
CA LYS A 56 13.78 2.03 -7.90
C LYS A 56 12.48 1.82 -7.16
N ALA A 57 11.83 0.67 -7.28
CA ALA A 57 10.53 0.41 -6.67
C ALA A 57 10.53 0.60 -5.14
N ARG A 58 11.60 0.18 -4.45
CA ARG A 58 11.75 0.40 -3.01
C ARG A 58 11.81 1.88 -2.66
N ASN A 59 12.64 2.65 -3.38
CA ASN A 59 12.76 4.10 -3.17
C ASN A 59 11.45 4.81 -3.51
N TYR A 60 10.77 4.36 -4.56
CA TYR A 60 9.46 4.87 -4.95
C TYR A 60 8.45 4.66 -3.83
N LEU A 61 8.37 3.45 -3.29
CA LEU A 61 7.48 3.10 -2.18
C LEU A 61 7.68 4.00 -0.95
N PHE A 62 8.94 4.29 -0.57
CA PHE A 62 9.22 5.23 0.52
C PHE A 62 8.95 6.69 0.17
N LYS A 63 9.02 7.05 -1.12
CA LYS A 63 8.67 8.39 -1.60
C LYS A 63 7.17 8.64 -1.54
N ILE A 64 6.35 7.66 -1.92
CA ILE A 64 4.89 7.75 -1.89
C ILE A 64 4.29 7.50 -0.51
N PHE A 65 5.00 6.75 0.35
CA PHE A 65 4.62 6.49 1.74
C PHE A 65 5.72 6.91 2.73
N PRO A 66 5.91 8.22 2.97
CA PRO A 66 7.01 8.74 3.79
C PRO A 66 6.91 8.34 5.27
N TYR A 67 5.70 8.13 5.79
CA TYR A 67 5.48 7.70 7.18
C TYR A 67 5.48 6.18 7.36
N GLY A 68 5.84 5.45 6.30
CA GLY A 68 5.92 4.00 6.29
C GLY A 68 4.75 3.37 5.54
N TYR A 69 5.10 2.70 4.43
CA TYR A 69 4.19 1.97 3.56
C TYR A 69 3.17 1.12 4.33
N VAL A 70 3.60 0.29 5.28
CA VAL A 70 2.66 -0.66 5.88
C VAL A 70 1.61 0.03 6.74
N LYS A 71 1.98 1.10 7.44
CA LYS A 71 1.02 1.88 8.24
C LYS A 71 0.04 2.61 7.33
N GLN A 72 0.54 3.31 6.32
CA GLN A 72 -0.28 4.16 5.46
C GLN A 72 -1.10 3.35 4.45
N ALA A 73 -0.49 2.39 3.76
CA ALA A 73 -1.17 1.58 2.77
C ALA A 73 -2.23 0.64 3.38
N CYS A 74 -1.97 0.03 4.54
CA CYS A 74 -3.01 -0.76 5.23
C CYS A 74 -4.19 0.11 5.67
N LYS A 75 -3.91 1.32 6.18
CA LYS A 75 -4.96 2.28 6.58
C LYS A 75 -5.78 2.68 5.36
N ILE A 76 -5.14 3.15 4.29
CA ILE A 76 -5.79 3.58 3.05
C ILE A 76 -6.56 2.44 2.39
N ALA A 77 -6.02 1.22 2.36
CA ALA A 77 -6.70 0.04 1.81
C ALA A 77 -7.94 -0.38 2.63
N GLY A 78 -8.18 0.24 3.79
CA GLY A 78 -9.27 -0.08 4.70
C GLY A 78 -9.07 -1.44 5.39
N MET A 79 -7.82 -1.90 5.47
CA MET A 79 -7.51 -3.14 6.18
C MET A 79 -7.56 -2.88 7.68
N ARG A 80 -8.27 -3.73 8.42
CA ARG A 80 -8.31 -3.63 9.89
C ARG A 80 -6.90 -3.89 10.40
N HIS A 81 -6.25 -2.88 10.98
CA HIS A 81 -4.90 -2.97 11.53
C HIS A 81 -4.82 -4.21 12.45
N PRO A 82 -4.07 -5.26 12.09
CA PRO A 82 -3.87 -6.38 13.00
C PRO A 82 -3.07 -5.86 14.21
N ARG A 83 -3.48 -6.20 15.43
CA ARG A 83 -2.74 -5.79 16.65
C ARG A 83 -1.27 -6.27 16.66
N ALA A 84 -0.88 -7.14 15.73
CA ALA A 84 0.46 -7.72 15.61
C ALA A 84 1.48 -6.88 14.80
N TRP A 85 1.11 -5.76 14.16
CA TRP A 85 2.07 -4.93 13.40
C TRP A 85 2.82 -3.90 14.27
N SER A 86 2.51 -3.83 15.57
CA SER A 86 3.15 -2.91 16.51
C SER A 86 4.29 -3.58 17.26
N THR A 87 5.46 -3.70 16.63
CA THR A 87 6.74 -3.96 17.30
C THR A 87 7.86 -3.65 16.29
N GLY A 88 8.71 -2.66 16.48
CA GLY A 88 8.90 -1.64 17.52
C GLY A 88 9.92 -0.62 17.01
#